data_AF-A0A955QTC9-F1
#
_entry.id   AF-A0A955QTC9-F1
#
_cell.length_a   1.000
_cell.length_b   1.000
_cell.length_c   1.000
_cell.angle_alpha   90.00
_cell.angle_beta   90.00
_cell.angle_gamma   90.00
#
_symmetry.space_group_name_H-M   'P 1'
#
loop_
_entity.id
_entity.type
_entity.pdbx_description
1 polymer ?
#
loop_
_entity_poly.entity_id
_entity_poly.type
_entity_poly.pdbx_seq_one_letter_code
_entity_poly.pdbx_strand_id
1 'polypeptide(L)'
;MSFSAQLKKQATAVWKAQLTHPFVLALGNGTLSARKFQYYILQDARYLEELARTFAAGAMRATDAETARHFSKLIEETILVERGLHESYGKRWKLSAKHMRTTPLSPTNYAYCRHMRSVAQEGTVGEITAVALPCAWIYCEVGKHLLKKGAPPSSHPYREWLHMYGSPEFAEVAAWMRALVDRQAKSAGSAEKARMQEAFVISSRYEWMFWDMAWREETWPV
;
A
#
# COMPACT_ATOMS: atom_id res chain seq x y z
N MET A 1 15.77 -3.45 19.68
CA MET A 1 15.19 -3.35 18.31
C MET A 1 13.67 -3.41 18.43
N SER A 2 12.93 -2.47 17.82
CA SER A 2 11.47 -2.46 17.88
C SER A 2 10.86 -3.67 17.15
N PHE A 3 9.58 -3.96 17.39
CA PHE A 3 8.91 -5.10 16.75
C PHE A 3 8.72 -4.86 15.25
N SER A 4 8.32 -3.65 14.84
CA SER A 4 8.24 -3.22 13.44
C SER A 4 9.58 -3.38 12.70
N ALA A 5 10.71 -3.11 13.37
CA ALA A 5 12.04 -3.36 12.81
C ALA A 5 12.36 -4.86 12.66
N GLN A 6 11.87 -5.72 13.57
CA GLN A 6 11.97 -7.18 13.43
C GLN A 6 11.16 -7.68 12.23
N LEU A 7 9.92 -7.20 12.06
CA LEU A 7 9.07 -7.51 10.91
C LEU A 7 9.76 -7.15 9.59
N LYS A 8 10.29 -5.92 9.50
CA LYS A 8 11.06 -5.45 8.35
C LYS A 8 12.28 -6.32 8.07
N LYS A 9 13.01 -6.74 9.12
CA LYS A 9 14.18 -7.62 8.98
C LYS A 9 13.79 -8.92 8.30
N GLN A 10 12.66 -9.52 8.67
CA GLN A 10 12.20 -10.77 8.07
C GLN A 10 11.76 -10.63 6.61
N ALA A 11 11.20 -9.48 6.24
CA ALA A 11 10.81 -9.19 4.86
C ALA A 11 11.96 -8.57 4.02
N THR A 12 13.20 -8.48 4.54
CA THR A 12 14.29 -7.75 3.86
C THR A 12 14.51 -8.18 2.42
N ALA A 13 14.50 -9.50 2.15
CA ALA A 13 14.74 -10.02 0.81
C ALA A 13 13.68 -9.53 -0.19
N VAL A 14 12.40 -9.61 0.17
CA VAL A 14 11.31 -9.15 -0.72
C VAL A 14 11.32 -7.64 -0.89
N TRP A 15 11.62 -6.86 0.16
CA TRP A 15 11.72 -5.41 0.04
C TRP A 15 12.87 -4.97 -0.85
N LYS A 16 14.04 -5.63 -0.76
CA LYS A 16 15.16 -5.37 -1.68
C LYS A 16 14.76 -5.67 -3.12
N ALA A 17 14.06 -6.78 -3.37
CA ALA A 17 13.59 -7.16 -4.69
C ALA A 17 12.59 -6.14 -5.27
N GLN A 18 11.76 -5.52 -4.43
CA GLN A 18 10.83 -4.46 -4.86
C GLN A 18 11.57 -3.22 -5.36
N LEU A 19 12.62 -2.77 -4.66
CA LEU A 19 13.38 -1.59 -5.07
C LEU A 19 14.08 -1.75 -6.42
N THR A 20 14.38 -2.99 -6.82
CA THR A 20 15.01 -3.31 -8.11
C THR A 20 14.04 -3.92 -9.12
N HIS A 21 12.73 -3.90 -8.85
CA HIS A 21 11.73 -4.50 -9.73
C HIS A 21 11.64 -3.72 -11.06
N PRO A 22 11.51 -4.39 -12.23
CA PRO A 22 11.46 -3.72 -13.52
C PRO A 22 10.41 -2.60 -13.62
N PHE A 23 9.20 -2.83 -13.06
CA PHE A 23 8.16 -1.79 -12.97
C PHE A 23 8.65 -0.54 -12.23
N VAL A 24 9.26 -0.72 -11.06
CA VAL A 24 9.72 0.38 -10.19
C VAL A 24 10.86 1.15 -10.84
N LEU A 25 11.83 0.45 -11.44
CA LEU A 25 12.94 1.09 -12.15
C LEU A 25 12.45 1.85 -13.39
N ALA A 26 11.55 1.24 -14.19
CA ALA A 26 11.00 1.90 -15.37
C ALA A 26 10.14 3.12 -14.99
N LEU A 27 9.40 3.06 -13.87
CA LEU A 27 8.63 4.18 -13.35
C LEU A 27 9.56 5.35 -12.98
N GLY A 28 10.62 5.08 -12.21
CA GLY A 28 11.56 6.13 -11.80
C GLY A 28 12.43 6.70 -12.92
N ASN A 29 12.68 5.90 -13.97
CA ASN A 29 13.38 6.38 -15.17
C ASN A 29 12.45 7.05 -16.18
N GLY A 30 11.14 7.07 -15.94
CA GLY A 30 10.15 7.64 -16.87
C GLY A 30 9.95 6.82 -18.15
N THR A 31 10.42 5.58 -18.18
CA THR A 31 10.36 4.67 -19.36
C THR A 31 9.26 3.63 -19.26
N LEU A 32 8.56 3.52 -18.12
CA LEU A 32 7.41 2.65 -17.97
C LEU A 32 6.35 3.01 -19.03
N SER A 33 5.78 2.01 -19.70
CA SER A 33 4.72 2.27 -20.69
C SER A 33 3.47 2.83 -20.02
N ALA A 34 2.82 3.80 -20.67
CA ALA A 34 1.58 4.38 -20.17
C ALA A 34 0.48 3.33 -19.89
N ARG A 35 0.42 2.25 -20.70
CA ARG A 35 -0.53 1.16 -20.54
C ARG A 35 -0.35 0.39 -19.22
N LYS A 36 0.89 0.00 -18.89
CA LYS A 36 1.22 -0.66 -17.59
C LYS A 36 0.92 0.25 -16.40
N PHE A 37 1.24 1.54 -16.52
CA PHE A 37 0.90 2.51 -15.48
C PHE A 37 -0.62 2.67 -15.32
N GLN A 38 -1.36 2.72 -16.43
CA GLN A 38 -2.82 2.76 -16.40
C GLN A 38 -3.41 1.50 -15.74
N TYR A 39 -2.94 0.31 -16.11
CA TYR A 39 -3.33 -0.94 -15.46
C TYR A 39 -3.09 -0.87 -13.94
N TYR A 40 -1.91 -0.40 -13.53
CA TYR A 40 -1.54 -0.24 -12.13
C TYR A 40 -2.52 0.67 -11.38
N ILE A 41 -2.80 1.87 -11.89
CA ILE A 41 -3.71 2.83 -11.25
C ILE A 41 -5.14 2.28 -11.16
N LEU A 42 -5.61 1.55 -12.17
CA LEU A 42 -6.94 0.93 -12.15
C LEU A 42 -7.05 -0.16 -11.08
N GLN A 43 -6.00 -0.98 -10.90
CA GLN A 43 -5.97 -1.97 -9.84
C GLN A 43 -5.79 -1.32 -8.46
N ASP A 44 -4.98 -0.28 -8.35
CA ASP A 44 -4.71 0.44 -7.10
C ASP A 44 -5.97 1.14 -6.57
N ALA A 45 -6.80 1.74 -7.43
CA ALA A 45 -8.09 2.29 -7.02
C ALA A 45 -8.98 1.23 -6.32
N ARG A 46 -8.98 -0.01 -6.81
CA ARG A 46 -9.73 -1.12 -6.18
C ARG A 46 -9.10 -1.59 -4.88
N TYR A 47 -7.76 -1.54 -4.78
CA TYR A 47 -7.02 -1.86 -3.56
C TYR A 47 -7.30 -0.82 -2.46
N LEU A 48 -7.30 0.47 -2.78
CA LEU A 48 -7.57 1.56 -1.84
C LEU A 48 -8.95 1.47 -1.20
N GLU A 49 -9.98 1.00 -1.94
CA GLU A 49 -11.30 0.71 -1.35
C GLU A 49 -11.23 -0.35 -0.24
N GLU A 50 -10.42 -1.40 -0.40
CA GLU A 50 -10.22 -2.43 0.62
C GLU A 50 -9.35 -1.93 1.78
N LEU A 51 -8.33 -1.13 1.48
CA LEU A 51 -7.48 -0.50 2.49
C LEU A 51 -8.30 0.41 3.42
N ALA A 52 -9.20 1.23 2.86
CA ALA A 52 -10.10 2.07 3.65
C ALA A 52 -11.00 1.24 4.57
N ARG A 53 -11.51 0.08 4.10
CA ARG A 53 -12.29 -0.85 4.95
C ARG A 53 -11.45 -1.49 6.04
N THR A 54 -10.19 -1.80 5.74
CA THR A 54 -9.22 -2.33 6.71
C THR A 54 -8.95 -1.30 7.82
N PHE A 55 -8.80 -0.02 7.47
CA PHE A 55 -8.69 1.06 8.47
C PHE A 55 -9.97 1.27 9.26
N ALA A 56 -11.15 1.15 8.64
CA ALA A 56 -12.44 1.18 9.36
C ALA A 56 -12.52 0.06 10.42
N ALA A 57 -12.07 -1.14 10.09
CA ALA A 57 -11.98 -2.25 11.03
C ALA A 57 -10.98 -1.98 12.17
N GLY A 58 -9.91 -1.24 11.89
CA GLY A 58 -8.97 -0.74 12.90
C GLY A 58 -9.60 0.29 13.83
N ALA A 59 -10.34 1.26 13.28
CA ALA A 59 -11.06 2.27 14.07
C ALA A 59 -12.08 1.63 15.01
N MET A 60 -12.84 0.65 14.53
CA MET A 60 -13.84 -0.08 15.31
C MET A 60 -13.24 -0.87 16.47
N ARG A 61 -12.01 -1.38 16.33
CA ARG A 61 -11.32 -2.18 17.36
C ARG A 61 -10.42 -1.38 18.28
N ALA A 62 -10.19 -0.11 17.98
CA ALA A 62 -9.35 0.75 18.79
C ALA A 62 -9.89 0.82 20.23
N THR A 63 -9.02 0.58 21.20
CA THR A 63 -9.35 0.62 22.63
C THR A 63 -9.24 2.03 23.21
N ASP A 64 -8.78 3.00 22.42
CA ASP A 64 -8.62 4.40 22.80
C ASP A 64 -9.07 5.34 21.67
N ALA A 65 -9.62 6.49 22.06
CA ALA A 65 -10.21 7.45 21.13
C ALA A 65 -9.20 8.04 20.14
N GLU A 66 -7.94 8.24 20.55
CA GLU A 66 -6.91 8.81 19.67
C GLU A 66 -6.51 7.86 18.55
N THR A 67 -6.46 6.55 18.82
CA THR A 67 -6.23 5.52 17.82
C THR A 67 -7.42 5.39 16.87
N ALA A 68 -8.65 5.41 17.40
CA ALA A 68 -9.86 5.42 16.58
C ALA A 68 -9.88 6.64 15.63
N ARG A 69 -9.58 7.83 16.18
CA ARG A 69 -9.53 9.10 15.43
C ARG A 69 -8.47 9.07 14.32
N HIS A 70 -7.28 8.52 14.58
CA HIS A 70 -6.26 8.39 13.54
C HIS A 70 -6.66 7.43 12.43
N PHE A 71 -7.23 6.26 12.76
CA PHE A 71 -7.75 5.38 11.72
C PHE A 71 -8.84 6.07 10.89
N SER A 72 -9.76 6.81 11.52
CA SER A 72 -10.77 7.59 10.79
C SER A 72 -10.16 8.59 9.81
N LYS A 73 -9.07 9.27 10.22
CA LYS A 73 -8.31 10.14 9.33
C LYS A 73 -7.70 9.37 8.15
N LEU A 74 -7.11 8.19 8.39
CA LEU A 74 -6.56 7.36 7.32
C LEU A 74 -7.63 6.88 6.33
N ILE A 75 -8.85 6.59 6.80
CA ILE A 75 -10.00 6.26 5.94
C ILE A 75 -10.30 7.43 5.00
N GLU A 76 -10.44 8.64 5.56
CA GLU A 76 -10.73 9.85 4.79
C GLU A 76 -9.64 10.13 3.76
N GLU A 77 -8.37 10.14 4.17
CA GLU A 77 -7.22 10.36 3.29
C GLU A 77 -7.17 9.33 2.16
N THR A 78 -7.41 8.04 2.47
CA THR A 78 -7.43 6.97 1.46
C THR A 78 -8.52 7.19 0.42
N ILE A 79 -9.72 7.59 0.86
CA ILE A 79 -10.85 7.88 -0.05
C ILE A 79 -10.55 9.11 -0.92
N LEU A 80 -9.94 10.15 -0.34
CA LEU A 80 -9.58 11.37 -1.09
C LEU A 80 -8.50 11.08 -2.14
N VAL A 81 -7.49 10.26 -1.82
CA VAL A 81 -6.47 9.81 -2.78
C VAL A 81 -7.12 9.05 -3.93
N GLU A 82 -7.99 8.07 -3.64
CA GLU A 82 -8.69 7.29 -4.66
C GLU A 82 -9.50 8.20 -5.59
N ARG A 83 -10.22 9.17 -5.03
CA ARG A 83 -11.00 10.13 -5.81
C ARG A 83 -10.11 11.00 -6.68
N GLY A 84 -8.97 11.44 -6.16
CA GLY A 84 -7.96 12.18 -6.91
C GLY A 84 -7.45 11.38 -8.11
N LEU A 85 -7.22 10.07 -7.96
CA LEU A 85 -6.85 9.19 -9.08
C LEU A 85 -7.97 9.12 -10.12
N HIS A 86 -9.23 8.97 -9.69
CA HIS A 86 -10.39 8.96 -10.57
C HIS A 86 -10.57 10.26 -11.37
N GLU A 87 -10.44 11.41 -10.71
CA GLU A 87 -10.65 12.72 -11.34
C GLU A 87 -9.50 13.06 -12.31
N SER A 88 -8.25 12.86 -11.90
CA SER A 88 -7.07 13.19 -12.70
C SER A 88 -6.88 12.23 -13.87
N TYR A 89 -6.69 10.95 -13.59
CA TYR A 89 -6.39 9.94 -14.59
C TYR A 89 -7.62 9.51 -15.38
N GLY A 90 -8.81 9.45 -14.75
CA GLY A 90 -10.06 9.17 -15.44
C GLY A 90 -10.33 10.17 -16.56
N LYS A 91 -10.11 11.48 -16.30
CA LYS A 91 -10.20 12.51 -17.34
C LYS A 91 -9.15 12.32 -18.45
N ARG A 92 -7.89 12.04 -18.08
CA ARG A 92 -6.79 11.83 -19.04
C ARG A 92 -7.04 10.63 -19.96
N TRP A 93 -7.63 9.55 -19.44
CA TRP A 93 -7.89 8.31 -20.17
C TRP A 93 -9.32 8.19 -20.70
N LYS A 94 -10.16 9.22 -20.52
CA LYS A 94 -11.57 9.21 -20.90
C LYS A 94 -12.35 8.05 -20.27
N LEU A 95 -12.02 7.70 -19.03
CA LEU A 95 -12.71 6.69 -18.23
C LEU A 95 -13.65 7.36 -17.24
N SER A 96 -14.85 6.80 -17.10
CA SER A 96 -15.76 7.22 -16.03
C SER A 96 -15.30 6.67 -14.69
N ALA A 97 -15.61 7.38 -13.60
CA ALA A 97 -15.35 6.87 -12.25
C ALA A 97 -16.05 5.52 -11.99
N LYS A 98 -17.23 5.29 -12.61
CA LYS A 98 -17.91 3.99 -12.57
C LYS A 98 -17.07 2.91 -13.24
N HIS A 99 -16.48 3.18 -14.41
CA HIS A 99 -15.62 2.22 -15.09
C HIS A 99 -14.41 1.86 -14.22
N MET A 100 -13.72 2.86 -13.67
CA MET A 100 -12.55 2.63 -12.81
C MET A 100 -12.92 1.79 -11.57
N ARG A 101 -14.02 2.11 -10.87
CA ARG A 101 -14.55 1.31 -9.75
C ARG A 101 -15.11 -0.06 -10.14
N THR A 102 -15.41 -0.32 -11.40
CA THR A 102 -15.92 -1.63 -11.85
C THR A 102 -14.85 -2.44 -12.58
N THR A 103 -13.63 -1.93 -12.64
CA THR A 103 -12.47 -2.70 -13.11
C THR A 103 -12.38 -4.02 -12.33
N PRO A 104 -12.40 -5.17 -13.02
CA PRO A 104 -12.19 -6.45 -12.36
C PRO A 104 -10.84 -6.50 -11.65
N LEU A 105 -10.83 -7.05 -10.44
CA LEU A 105 -9.60 -7.33 -9.73
C LEU A 105 -8.79 -8.39 -10.49
N SER A 106 -7.50 -8.14 -10.67
CA SER A 106 -6.57 -9.17 -11.13
C SER A 106 -6.46 -10.30 -10.09
N PRO A 107 -5.99 -11.51 -10.47
CA PRO A 107 -5.78 -12.60 -9.53
C PRO A 107 -4.98 -12.21 -8.29
N THR A 108 -3.85 -11.52 -8.47
CA THR A 108 -2.99 -11.06 -7.38
C THR A 108 -3.69 -10.04 -6.49
N ASN A 109 -4.34 -9.02 -7.07
CA ASN A 109 -5.03 -7.98 -6.29
C ASN A 109 -6.23 -8.56 -5.53
N TYR A 110 -6.97 -9.48 -6.15
CA TYR A 110 -8.05 -10.21 -5.49
C TYR A 110 -7.53 -10.94 -4.25
N ALA A 111 -6.45 -11.71 -4.38
CA ALA A 111 -5.86 -12.46 -3.28
C ALA A 111 -5.35 -11.52 -2.17
N TYR A 112 -4.71 -10.41 -2.53
CA TYR A 112 -4.21 -9.43 -1.55
C TYR A 112 -5.37 -8.77 -0.78
N CYS A 113 -6.41 -8.32 -1.47
CA CYS A 113 -7.59 -7.75 -0.82
C CYS A 113 -8.30 -8.75 0.09
N ARG A 114 -8.34 -10.04 -0.28
CA ARG A 114 -8.91 -11.10 0.57
C ARG A 114 -8.07 -11.37 1.81
N HIS A 115 -6.75 -11.34 1.69
CA HIS A 115 -5.82 -11.42 2.82
C HIS A 115 -6.07 -10.28 3.82
N MET A 116 -6.09 -9.02 3.34
CA MET A 116 -6.37 -7.87 4.21
C MET A 116 -7.75 -7.98 4.87
N ARG A 117 -8.78 -8.34 4.09
CA ARG A 117 -10.15 -8.49 4.60
C ARG A 117 -10.25 -9.55 5.68
N SER A 118 -9.58 -10.70 5.50
CA SER A 118 -9.59 -11.79 6.49
C SER A 118 -9.01 -11.31 7.82
N VAL A 119 -7.86 -10.63 7.80
CA VAL A 119 -7.26 -10.06 9.02
C VAL A 119 -8.14 -8.95 9.60
N ALA A 120 -8.75 -8.11 8.77
CA ALA A 120 -9.65 -7.05 9.21
C ALA A 120 -10.94 -7.56 9.87
N GLN A 121 -11.40 -8.77 9.52
CA GLN A 121 -12.63 -9.35 10.07
C GLN A 121 -12.46 -9.96 11.46
N GLU A 122 -11.26 -10.45 11.80
CA GLU A 122 -11.06 -11.24 13.02
C GLU A 122 -9.92 -10.71 13.90
N GLY A 123 -8.98 -9.96 13.32
CA GLY A 123 -7.72 -9.65 13.97
C GLY A 123 -7.78 -8.52 14.99
N THR A 124 -6.73 -8.41 15.80
CA THR A 124 -6.55 -7.31 16.76
C THR A 124 -6.13 -6.01 16.07
N VAL A 125 -6.12 -4.88 16.80
CA VAL A 125 -5.54 -3.62 16.28
C VAL A 125 -4.10 -3.82 15.81
N GLY A 126 -3.31 -4.64 16.52
CA GLY A 126 -1.94 -4.97 16.14
C GLY A 126 -1.88 -5.70 14.80
N GLU A 127 -2.72 -6.72 14.62
CA GLU A 127 -2.78 -7.52 13.38
C GLU A 127 -3.30 -6.70 12.19
N ILE A 128 -4.35 -5.89 12.39
CA ILE A 128 -4.90 -4.99 11.36
C ILE A 128 -3.87 -3.93 10.94
N THR A 129 -3.13 -3.37 11.89
CA THR A 129 -2.07 -2.41 11.55
C THR A 129 -0.94 -3.12 10.82
N ALA A 130 -0.55 -4.33 11.25
CA ALA A 130 0.52 -5.09 10.65
C ALA A 130 0.22 -5.56 9.21
N VAL A 131 -1.03 -5.90 8.90
CA VAL A 131 -1.43 -6.32 7.55
C VAL A 131 -1.40 -5.16 6.56
N ALA A 132 -1.75 -3.95 7.00
CA ALA A 132 -1.75 -2.74 6.16
C ALA A 132 -0.39 -2.03 6.12
N LEU A 133 0.48 -2.23 7.12
CA LEU A 133 1.73 -1.49 7.25
C LEU A 133 2.67 -1.59 6.03
N PRO A 134 2.85 -2.75 5.36
CA PRO A 134 3.71 -2.84 4.19
C PRO A 134 3.36 -1.83 3.10
N CYS A 135 2.07 -1.58 2.82
CA CYS A 135 1.67 -0.68 1.74
C CYS A 135 2.13 0.77 1.99
N ALA A 136 1.95 1.30 3.20
CA ALA A 136 2.41 2.64 3.53
C ALA A 136 3.95 2.72 3.54
N TRP A 137 4.61 1.70 4.08
CA TRP A 137 6.05 1.78 4.33
C TRP A 137 6.90 1.46 3.09
N ILE A 138 6.56 0.47 2.26
CA ILE A 138 7.36 0.19 1.05
C ILE A 138 7.28 1.34 0.05
N TYR A 139 6.11 1.97 -0.11
CA TYR A 139 5.94 3.09 -1.03
C TYR A 139 6.80 4.29 -0.61
N CYS A 140 6.92 4.57 0.69
CA CYS A 140 7.87 5.55 1.20
C CYS A 140 9.33 5.19 0.83
N GLU A 141 9.71 3.92 0.97
CA GLU A 141 11.07 3.46 0.65
C GLU A 141 11.36 3.53 -0.85
N VAL A 142 10.38 3.18 -1.69
CA VAL A 142 10.46 3.30 -3.15
C VAL A 142 10.58 4.77 -3.57
N GLY A 143 9.69 5.64 -3.09
CA GLY A 143 9.74 7.08 -3.38
C GLY A 143 11.09 7.69 -3.02
N LYS A 144 11.56 7.44 -1.79
CA LYS A 144 12.90 7.87 -1.34
C LYS A 144 14.01 7.26 -2.19
N HIS A 145 13.91 5.99 -2.58
CA HIS A 145 14.90 5.32 -3.41
C HIS A 145 15.02 5.96 -4.80
N LEU A 146 13.90 6.22 -5.46
CA LEU A 146 13.86 6.80 -6.80
C LEU A 146 14.29 8.28 -6.80
N LEU A 147 14.03 9.02 -5.71
CA LEU A 147 14.42 10.43 -5.57
C LEU A 147 15.83 10.65 -5.03
N LYS A 148 16.64 9.60 -4.76
CA LYS A 148 18.00 9.76 -4.22
C LYS A 148 18.91 10.65 -5.07
N LYS A 149 18.66 10.71 -6.39
CA LYS A 149 19.44 11.51 -7.35
C LYS A 149 18.89 12.93 -7.56
N GLY A 150 17.86 13.31 -6.81
CA GLY A 150 17.17 14.60 -6.92
C GLY A 150 15.76 14.48 -7.49
N ALA A 151 15.07 15.62 -7.54
CA ALA A 151 13.71 15.71 -8.06
C ALA A 151 13.67 15.40 -9.57
N PRO A 152 12.66 14.67 -10.06
CA PRO A 152 12.51 14.41 -11.49
C PRO A 152 12.20 15.71 -12.25
N PRO A 153 12.65 15.82 -13.51
CA PRO A 153 12.38 16.98 -14.36
C PRO A 153 10.87 17.18 -14.54
N SER A 154 10.44 18.40 -14.84
CA SER A 154 9.02 18.73 -15.05
C SER A 154 8.36 17.92 -16.18
N SER A 155 9.15 17.46 -17.16
CA SER A 155 8.71 16.60 -18.26
C SER A 155 8.52 15.12 -17.88
N HIS A 156 8.89 14.70 -16.67
CA HIS A 156 8.82 13.30 -16.28
C HIS A 156 7.35 12.82 -16.19
N PRO A 157 6.96 11.76 -16.90
CA PRO A 157 5.55 11.38 -17.07
C PRO A 157 4.86 10.95 -15.77
N TYR A 158 5.63 10.46 -14.79
CA TYR A 158 5.15 9.99 -13.48
C TYR A 158 5.60 10.88 -12.32
N ARG A 159 5.89 12.16 -12.60
CA ARG A 159 6.43 13.11 -11.63
C ARG A 159 5.55 13.24 -10.37
N GLU A 160 4.23 13.33 -10.53
CA GLU A 160 3.29 13.49 -9.42
C GLU A 160 3.32 12.30 -8.46
N TRP A 161 3.32 11.08 -9.01
CA TRP A 161 3.44 9.85 -8.25
C TRP A 161 4.74 9.84 -7.42
N LEU A 162 5.87 10.19 -8.06
CA LEU A 162 7.18 10.23 -7.38
C LEU A 162 7.21 11.23 -6.23
N HIS A 163 6.63 12.42 -6.40
CA HIS A 163 6.57 13.42 -5.35
C HIS A 163 5.66 13.00 -4.20
N MET A 164 4.50 12.42 -4.50
CA MET A 164 3.55 11.97 -3.49
C MET A 164 4.18 10.94 -2.54
N TYR A 165 4.76 9.86 -3.07
CA TYR A 165 5.32 8.79 -2.22
C TYR A 165 6.73 9.10 -1.71
N GLY A 166 7.38 10.11 -2.27
CA GLY A 166 8.62 10.67 -1.75
C GLY A 166 8.43 11.71 -0.64
N SER A 167 7.20 12.13 -0.36
CA SER A 167 6.93 13.27 0.50
C SER A 167 7.14 12.95 2.00
N PRO A 168 7.54 13.93 2.81
CA PRO A 168 7.55 13.80 4.26
C PRO A 168 6.16 13.46 4.83
N GLU A 169 5.11 14.06 4.27
CA GLU A 169 3.73 13.87 4.73
C GLU A 169 3.29 12.41 4.60
N PHE A 170 3.64 11.73 3.49
CA PHE A 170 3.35 10.32 3.32
C PHE A 170 4.20 9.44 4.27
N ALA A 171 5.43 9.86 4.59
CA ALA A 171 6.28 9.16 5.54
C ALA A 171 5.73 9.14 6.97
N GLU A 172 4.95 10.14 7.37
CA GLU A 172 4.28 10.20 8.68
C GLU A 172 3.23 9.09 8.86
N VAL A 173 2.54 8.69 7.78
CA VAL A 173 1.60 7.56 7.82
C VAL A 173 2.32 6.28 8.21
N ALA A 174 3.42 5.97 7.53
CA ALA A 174 4.24 4.79 7.84
C ALA A 174 4.85 4.89 9.25
N ALA A 175 5.27 6.07 9.69
CA ALA A 175 5.80 6.29 11.03
C ALA A 175 4.75 6.00 12.12
N TRP A 176 3.54 6.53 11.98
CA TRP A 176 2.44 6.30 12.91
C TRP A 176 2.06 4.81 12.98
N MET A 177 1.90 4.15 11.83
CA MET A 177 1.56 2.72 11.79
C MET A 177 2.64 1.85 12.45
N ARG A 178 3.93 2.16 12.23
CA ARG A 178 5.04 1.45 12.89
C ARG A 178 5.00 1.64 14.41
N ALA A 179 4.76 2.86 14.87
CA ALA A 179 4.64 3.17 16.29
C ALA A 179 3.45 2.42 16.93
N LEU A 180 2.31 2.33 16.22
CA LEU A 180 1.15 1.58 16.67
C LEU A 180 1.44 0.07 16.76
N VAL A 181 2.06 -0.52 15.73
CA VAL A 181 2.51 -1.93 15.74
C VAL A 181 3.45 -2.18 16.93
N ASP A 182 4.42 -1.29 17.15
CA ASP A 182 5.37 -1.39 18.26
C ASP A 182 4.69 -1.28 19.62
N ARG A 183 3.65 -0.45 19.74
CA ARG A 183 2.85 -0.31 20.97
C ARG A 183 2.03 -1.57 21.24
N GLN A 184 1.29 -2.05 20.26
CA GLN A 184 0.46 -3.26 20.39
C GLN A 184 1.32 -4.49 20.72
N ALA A 185 2.51 -4.59 20.13
CA ALA A 185 3.45 -5.67 20.40
C ALA A 185 3.97 -5.70 21.86
N LYS A 186 3.89 -4.62 22.63
CA LYS A 186 4.33 -4.63 24.04
C LYS A 186 3.41 -5.48 24.92
N SER A 187 2.10 -5.45 24.67
CA SER A 187 1.09 -6.20 25.41
C SER A 187 0.67 -7.51 24.72
N ALA A 188 0.99 -7.68 23.42
CA ALA A 188 0.65 -8.88 22.67
C ALA A 188 1.42 -10.13 23.16
N GLY A 189 0.68 -11.23 23.27
CA GLY A 189 1.23 -12.57 23.50
C GLY A 189 2.03 -13.09 22.30
N SER A 190 2.72 -14.22 22.47
CA SER A 190 3.54 -14.84 21.41
C SER A 190 2.71 -15.22 20.17
N ALA A 191 1.50 -15.76 20.37
CA ALA A 191 0.62 -16.16 19.27
C ALA A 191 0.13 -14.96 18.44
N GLU A 192 -0.23 -13.85 19.08
CA GLU A 192 -0.61 -12.62 18.37
C GLU A 192 0.56 -12.01 17.62
N LYS A 193 1.75 -11.95 18.23
CA LYS A 193 2.97 -11.51 17.54
C LYS A 193 3.28 -12.36 16.30
N ALA A 194 3.09 -13.68 16.38
CA ALA A 194 3.26 -14.56 15.23
C ALA A 194 2.27 -14.22 14.10
N ARG A 195 0.99 -13.97 14.41
CA ARG A 195 -0.01 -13.56 13.41
C ARG A 195 0.28 -12.18 12.82
N MET A 196 0.67 -11.20 13.64
CA MET A 196 1.12 -9.88 13.16
C MET A 196 2.30 -10.01 12.18
N GLN A 197 3.26 -10.88 12.51
CA GLN A 197 4.41 -11.14 11.68
C GLN A 197 4.04 -11.80 10.36
N GLU A 198 3.22 -12.84 10.40
CA GLU A 198 2.71 -13.51 9.21
C GLU A 198 1.97 -12.54 8.29
N ALA A 199 1.03 -11.76 8.86
CA ALA A 199 0.27 -10.77 8.11
C ALA A 199 1.17 -9.76 7.40
N PHE A 200 2.18 -9.22 8.10
CA PHE A 200 3.16 -8.28 7.52
C PHE A 200 4.00 -8.91 6.41
N VAL A 201 4.48 -10.15 6.60
CA VAL A 201 5.33 -10.83 5.62
C VAL A 201 4.52 -11.20 4.37
N ILE A 202 3.29 -11.68 4.53
CA ILE A 202 2.39 -11.99 3.41
C ILE A 202 2.06 -10.71 2.63
N SER A 203 1.66 -9.63 3.32
CA SER A 203 1.41 -8.33 2.66
C SER A 203 2.65 -7.82 1.94
N SER A 204 3.85 -7.96 2.53
CA SER A 204 5.12 -7.60 1.85
C SER A 204 5.39 -8.39 0.57
N ARG A 205 4.95 -9.66 0.51
CA ARG A 205 5.03 -10.48 -0.71
C ARG A 205 4.00 -10.01 -1.74
N TYR A 206 2.78 -9.72 -1.31
CA TYR A 206 1.76 -9.18 -2.21
C TYR A 206 2.13 -7.82 -2.76
N GLU A 207 2.80 -6.94 -2.01
CA GLU A 207 3.34 -5.67 -2.55
C GLU A 207 4.31 -5.92 -3.71
N TRP A 208 5.22 -6.88 -3.57
CA TRP A 208 6.10 -7.27 -4.69
C TRP A 208 5.30 -7.80 -5.87
N MET A 209 4.33 -8.69 -5.61
CA MET A 209 3.46 -9.24 -6.64
C MET A 209 2.57 -8.16 -7.28
N PHE A 210 2.27 -7.07 -6.58
CA PHE A 210 1.49 -5.94 -7.11
C PHE A 210 2.26 -5.20 -8.20
N TRP A 211 3.57 -4.98 -8.01
CA TRP A 211 4.44 -4.46 -9.06
C TRP A 211 4.53 -5.41 -10.24
N ASP A 212 4.63 -6.70 -9.96
CA ASP A 212 4.82 -7.73 -10.97
C ASP A 212 3.54 -7.98 -11.79
N MET A 213 2.36 -8.00 -11.16
CA MET A 213 1.10 -8.09 -11.87
C MET A 213 0.88 -6.87 -12.77
N ALA A 214 1.35 -5.68 -12.37
CA ALA A 214 1.28 -4.49 -13.20
C ALA A 214 2.30 -4.50 -14.34
N TRP A 215 3.48 -5.06 -14.09
CA TRP A 215 4.48 -5.28 -15.12
C TRP A 215 4.01 -6.27 -16.19
N ARG A 216 3.34 -7.34 -15.79
CA ARG A 216 2.81 -8.39 -16.67
C ARG A 216 1.42 -8.08 -17.22
N GLU A 217 0.73 -7.07 -16.67
CA GLU A 217 -0.67 -6.74 -16.95
C GLU A 217 -1.58 -7.96 -16.72
N GLU A 218 -1.41 -8.58 -15.54
CA GLU A 218 -1.99 -9.86 -15.17
C GLU A 218 -3.52 -9.90 -15.34
N THR A 219 -4.00 -10.93 -16.02
CA THR A 219 -5.43 -11.25 -16.09
C THR A 219 -5.67 -12.65 -15.57
N TRP A 220 -6.93 -12.98 -15.32
CA TRP A 220 -7.33 -14.36 -15.10
C TRP A 220 -6.96 -15.20 -16.33
N PRO A 221 -6.34 -16.38 -16.17
CA PRO A 221 -5.86 -17.20 -17.28
C PRO A 221 -6.96 -18.14 -17.82
N VAL A 222 -8.23 -17.69 -17.80
CA VAL A 222 -9.42 -18.46 -18.22
C VAL A 222 -10.44 -17.57 -18.91
#